data_AF-A0A853A3M0-F1
#
_entry.id   AF-A0A853A3M0-F1
#
_cell.length_a   1.000
_cell.length_b   1.000
_cell.length_c   1.000
_cell.angle_alpha   90.00
_cell.angle_beta   90.00
_cell.angle_gamma   90.00
#
_symmetry.space_group_name_H-M   'P 1'
#
loop_
_entity.id
_entity.type
_entity.pdbx_description
1 polymer ?
#
loop_
_entity_poly.entity_id
_entity_poly.type
_entity_poly.pdbx_seq_one_letter_code
_entity_poly.pdbx_strand_id
1 'polypeptide(L)'
;MGRVRNIRYLLAAGLTLEDVRCFLPCLDGDMATAPPSPEGIEVARRRLAVLDARIAAQTAARERLARSLRQLGPDAPDAPDTAVAAAEPVSPAA
;
A
#
# COMPACT_ATOMS: atom_id res chain seq x y z
N MET A 1 9.98 -9.33 31.14
CA MET A 1 9.24 -8.57 30.12
C MET A 1 9.51 -9.15 28.71
N GLY A 2 9.11 -10.41 28.44
CA GLY A 2 9.40 -11.09 27.15
C GLY A 2 8.26 -11.01 26.13
N ARG A 3 7.03 -11.23 26.58
CA ARG A 3 5.84 -11.36 25.72
C ARG A 3 5.54 -10.15 24.84
N VAL A 4 5.53 -8.94 25.41
CA VAL A 4 5.27 -7.71 24.65
C VAL A 4 6.37 -7.45 23.61
N ARG A 5 7.63 -7.76 23.94
CA ARG A 5 8.76 -7.65 23.01
C ARG A 5 8.57 -8.60 21.81
N ASN A 6 8.20 -9.84 22.09
CA ASN A 6 7.94 -10.89 21.10
C ASN A 6 6.75 -10.54 20.18
N ILE A 7 5.67 -9.99 20.74
CA ILE A 7 4.52 -9.50 19.96
C ILE A 7 4.95 -8.37 19.02
N ARG A 8 5.67 -7.35 19.53
CA ARG A 8 6.14 -6.22 18.72
C ARG A 8 7.06 -6.67 17.59
N TYR A 9 7.90 -7.68 17.84
CA TYR A 9 8.76 -8.28 16.82
C TYR A 9 7.94 -8.91 15.68
N LEU A 10 6.94 -9.74 15.99
CA LEU A 10 6.10 -10.38 14.96
C LEU A 10 5.27 -9.36 14.16
N LEU A 11 4.74 -8.33 14.84
CA LEU A 11 3.99 -7.27 14.17
C LEU A 11 4.89 -6.43 13.24
N ALA A 12 6.12 -6.15 13.66
CA ALA A 12 7.10 -5.46 12.81
C ALA A 12 7.46 -6.28 11.55
N ALA A 13 7.39 -7.61 11.63
CA ALA A 13 7.58 -8.50 10.48
C ALA A 13 6.36 -8.58 9.53
N GLY A 14 5.25 -7.90 9.85
CA GLY A 14 4.07 -7.82 8.98
C GLY A 14 2.97 -8.85 9.27
N LEU A 15 3.11 -9.64 10.34
CA LEU A 15 2.02 -10.47 10.85
C LEU A 15 0.91 -9.59 11.46
N THR A 16 -0.31 -10.09 11.42
CA THR A 16 -1.45 -9.43 12.08
C THR A 16 -1.59 -9.89 13.53
N LEU A 17 -2.39 -9.16 14.31
CA LEU A 17 -2.70 -9.55 15.69
C LEU A 17 -3.44 -10.90 15.75
N GLU A 18 -4.19 -11.26 14.70
CA GLU A 18 -4.84 -12.55 14.56
C GLU A 18 -3.81 -13.66 14.34
N ASP A 19 -2.86 -13.46 13.41
CA ASP A 19 -1.75 -14.39 13.18
C ASP A 19 -0.92 -14.59 14.46
N VAL A 20 -0.65 -13.51 15.21
CA VAL A 20 0.10 -13.55 16.48
C VAL A 20 -0.58 -14.42 17.54
N ARG A 21 -1.91 -14.61 17.50
CA ARG A 21 -2.60 -15.51 18.45
C ARG A 21 -2.17 -16.96 18.27
N CYS A 22 -1.82 -17.39 17.06
CA CYS A 22 -1.27 -18.72 16.81
C CYS A 22 0.09 -18.94 17.51
N PHE A 23 0.79 -17.87 17.86
CA PHE A 23 2.09 -17.93 18.53
C PHE A 23 1.96 -17.88 20.07
N LEU A 24 0.76 -17.74 20.63
CA LEU A 24 0.54 -17.64 22.09
C LEU A 24 1.29 -18.69 22.92
N PRO A 25 1.36 -19.98 22.53
CA PRO A 25 2.12 -20.99 23.27
C PRO A 25 3.63 -20.74 23.30
N CYS A 26 4.17 -20.04 22.30
CA CYS A 26 5.58 -19.75 22.13
C CYS A 26 5.99 -18.35 22.62
N LEU A 27 5.02 -17.45 22.82
CA LEU A 27 5.28 -16.04 23.15
C LEU A 27 5.89 -15.82 24.54
N ASP A 28 5.67 -16.75 25.48
CA ASP A 28 6.21 -16.68 26.85
C ASP A 28 7.64 -17.26 26.97
N GLY A 29 8.12 -17.94 25.93
CA GLY A 29 9.52 -18.39 25.80
C GLY A 29 10.41 -17.36 25.08
N ASP A 30 11.69 -17.71 24.89
CA ASP A 30 12.62 -16.87 24.13
C ASP A 30 12.52 -17.17 22.62
N MET A 31 11.57 -16.52 21.95
CA MET A 31 11.37 -16.66 20.49
C MET A 31 12.58 -16.23 19.65
N ALA A 32 13.52 -15.46 20.21
CA ALA A 32 14.70 -15.01 19.47
C ALA A 32 15.78 -16.10 19.34
N THR A 33 15.77 -17.08 20.25
CA THR A 33 16.81 -18.12 20.34
C THR A 33 16.26 -19.52 20.11
N ALA A 34 14.95 -19.74 20.31
CA ALA A 34 14.30 -21.00 20.01
C ALA A 34 13.97 -21.13 18.51
N PRO A 35 14.13 -22.32 17.90
CA PRO A 35 13.69 -22.56 16.53
C PRO A 35 12.17 -22.35 16.40
N PRO A 36 11.70 -21.72 15.32
CA PRO A 36 10.27 -21.47 15.11
C PRO A 36 9.50 -22.77 14.96
N SER A 37 8.27 -22.79 15.47
CA SER A 37 7.38 -23.94 15.32
C SER A 37 6.97 -24.13 13.85
N PRO A 38 6.77 -25.38 13.37
CA PRO A 38 6.29 -25.62 12.00
C PRO A 38 4.99 -24.88 11.69
N GLU A 39 4.06 -24.82 12.64
CA GLU A 39 2.80 -24.10 12.51
C GLU A 39 3.01 -22.59 12.33
N GLY A 40 3.91 -21.98 13.12
CA GLY A 40 4.23 -20.56 13.00
C GLY A 40 4.85 -20.22 11.64
N ILE A 41 5.66 -21.13 11.08
CA ILE A 41 6.23 -20.98 9.74
C ILE A 41 5.12 -20.98 8.68
N GLU A 42 4.14 -21.89 8.77
CA GLU A 42 3.02 -21.94 7.82
C GLU A 42 2.15 -20.68 7.89
N VAL A 43 1.88 -20.16 9.09
CA VAL A 43 1.18 -18.87 9.27
C VAL A 43 1.95 -17.73 8.60
N ALA A 44 3.26 -17.63 8.83
CA ALA A 44 4.10 -16.61 8.21
C ALA A 44 4.15 -16.73 6.69
N ARG A 45 4.23 -17.95 6.14
CA ARG A 45 4.19 -18.21 4.68
C ARG A 45 2.86 -17.78 4.06
N ARG A 46 1.74 -18.14 4.70
CA ARG A 46 0.41 -17.70 4.27
C ARG A 46 0.31 -16.18 4.27
N ARG A 47 0.83 -15.54 5.32
CA ARG A 47 0.82 -14.09 5.42
C ARG A 47 1.66 -13.43 4.32
N LEU A 48 2.84 -13.98 4.02
CA LEU A 48 3.71 -13.51 2.95
C LEU A 48 3.00 -13.58 1.58
N ALA A 49 2.35 -14.71 1.27
CA ALA A 49 1.61 -14.87 0.02
C ALA A 49 0.50 -13.82 -0.16
N VAL A 50 -0.18 -13.43 0.93
CA VAL A 50 -1.19 -12.35 0.91
C VAL A 50 -0.54 -10.99 0.61
N LEU A 51 0.62 -10.72 1.19
CA LEU A 51 1.36 -9.48 0.93
C LEU A 51 1.84 -9.42 -0.53
N ASP A 52 2.40 -10.52 -1.05
CA ASP A 52 2.87 -10.62 -2.42
C ASP A 52 1.73 -10.38 -3.43
N ALA A 53 0.55 -10.97 -3.18
CA ALA A 53 -0.63 -10.75 -4.02
C ALA A 53 -1.06 -9.26 -4.02
N ARG A 54 -1.01 -8.59 -2.86
CA ARG A 54 -1.33 -7.16 -2.75
C ARG A 54 -0.31 -6.28 -3.46
N ILE A 55 0.98 -6.57 -3.30
CA ILE A 55 2.07 -5.86 -3.98
C ILE A 55 1.91 -6.00 -5.50
N ALA A 56 1.61 -7.21 -6.00
CA ALA A 56 1.39 -7.44 -7.42
C ALA A 56 0.20 -6.62 -7.95
N ALA A 57 -0.93 -6.61 -7.23
CA ALA A 57 -2.11 -5.83 -7.59
C ALA A 57 -1.83 -4.32 -7.61
N GLN A 58 -1.13 -3.81 -6.60
CA GLN A 58 -0.74 -2.41 -6.50
C GLN A 58 0.25 -2.00 -7.58
N THR A 59 1.22 -2.86 -7.88
CA THR A 59 2.18 -2.66 -8.97
C THR A 59 1.47 -2.58 -10.31
N ALA A 60 0.52 -3.48 -10.57
CA ALA A 60 -0.29 -3.44 -11.78
C ALA A 60 -1.12 -2.15 -11.87
N ALA A 61 -1.69 -1.68 -10.75
CA ALA A 61 -2.41 -0.41 -10.70
C ALA A 61 -1.50 0.79 -10.98
N ARG A 62 -0.30 0.82 -10.39
CA ARG A 62 0.73 1.84 -10.65
C ARG A 62 1.08 1.90 -12.13
N GLU A 63 1.33 0.74 -12.75
CA GLU A 63 1.69 0.68 -14.17
C GLU A 63 0.56 1.13 -15.10
N ARG A 64 -0.70 0.81 -14.76
CA ARG A 64 -1.86 1.36 -15.47
C ARG A 64 -1.91 2.89 -15.35
N LEU A 65 -1.78 3.43 -14.14
CA LEU A 65 -1.79 4.86 -13.91
C LEU A 65 -0.65 5.58 -14.64
N ALA A 66 0.58 5.06 -14.54
CA ALA A 66 1.74 5.61 -15.24
C ALA A 66 1.55 5.62 -16.76
N ARG A 67 0.92 4.58 -17.32
CA ARG A 67 0.56 4.54 -18.74
C ARG A 67 -0.45 5.62 -19.11
N SER A 68 -1.52 5.79 -18.33
CA SER A 68 -2.51 6.85 -18.55
C SER A 68 -1.88 8.24 -18.49
N LEU A 69 -1.00 8.50 -17.52
CA LEU A 69 -0.30 9.79 -17.39
C LEU A 69 0.63 10.07 -18.57
N ARG A 70 1.35 9.06 -19.07
CA ARG A 70 2.18 9.21 -20.29
C ARG A 70 1.36 9.53 -21.53
N GLN A 71 0.14 9.00 -21.62
CA GLN A 71 -0.77 9.29 -22.73
C GLN A 71 -1.34 10.71 -22.66
N LEU A 72 -1.42 11.30 -21.46
CA LEU A 72 -1.85 12.69 -21.25
C LEU A 72 -0.74 13.71 -21.57
N GLY A 73 0.53 13.31 -21.45
CA GLY A 73 1.70 14.03 -21.96
C GLY A 73 2.05 15.37 -21.26
N PRO A 74 3.32 15.82 -21.34
CA PRO A 74 3.77 17.16 -20.94
C PRO A 74 3.47 18.26 -21.98
N ASP A 75 2.72 17.97 -23.05
CA ASP A 75 2.23 18.97 -24.01
C ASP A 75 0.93 19.60 -23.50
N ALA A 76 1.00 20.30 -22.35
CA ALA A 76 0.28 21.56 -22.32
C ALA A 76 1.10 22.48 -23.23
N PRO A 77 0.60 22.92 -24.39
CA PRO A 77 1.26 24.01 -25.08
C PRO A 77 1.43 25.12 -24.03
N ASP A 78 2.65 25.65 -23.91
CA ASP A 78 2.84 26.99 -23.34
C ASP A 78 1.72 27.82 -23.91
N ALA A 79 0.70 28.13 -23.11
CA ALA A 79 -0.37 28.98 -23.57
C ALA A 79 0.34 30.30 -23.88
N PRO A 80 0.40 30.74 -25.16
CA PRO A 80 0.67 32.14 -25.35
C PRO A 80 -0.44 32.87 -24.60
N ASP A 81 0.00 33.85 -23.82
CA ASP A 81 -0.83 34.89 -23.27
C ASP A 81 -1.61 35.56 -24.41
N THR A 82 -2.72 34.95 -24.82
CA THR A 82 -3.70 35.53 -25.72
C THR A 82 -5.07 35.21 -25.16
N ALA A 83 -5.48 36.11 -24.27
CA ALA A 83 -6.79 36.73 -24.26
C ALA A 83 -7.83 36.11 -25.22
N VAL A 84 -8.83 35.47 -24.63
CA VAL A 84 -10.22 35.71 -25.05
C VAL A 84 -10.93 36.36 -23.87
N ALA A 85 -10.59 37.64 -23.68
CA ALA A 85 -11.52 38.62 -23.18
C ALA A 85 -12.30 39.16 -24.39
N ALA A 86 -13.51 38.66 -24.57
CA ALA A 86 -14.68 39.28 -25.21
C ALA A 86 -15.79 38.22 -25.09
N ALA A 87 -16.51 38.10 -23.97
CA ALA A 87 -17.55 39.04 -23.56
C ALA A 87 -18.29 39.60 -24.80
N GLU A 88 -19.13 38.76 -25.41
CA GLU A 88 -20.15 39.30 -26.31
C GLU A 88 -21.12 40.17 -25.51
N PRO A 89 -21.45 41.39 -26.00
CA PRO A 89 -22.37 42.28 -25.31
C PRO A 89 -23.80 41.74 -25.45
N VAL A 90 -24.47 41.52 -24.32
CA VAL A 90 -25.93 41.39 -24.32
C VAL A 90 -26.50 42.77 -24.66
N SER A 91 -26.98 42.91 -25.89
CA SER A 91 -27.72 44.09 -26.32
C SER A 91 -29.17 44.00 -25.84
N PRO A 92 -29.78 45.08 -25.30
CA PRO A 92 -31.17 45.10 -24.88
C PRO A 92 -32.09 45.64 -25.99
N ALA A 93 -33.19 44.95 -26.26
CA ALA A 93 -34.45 45.45 -26.86
C ALA A 93 -35.42 44.25 -26.93
N ALA A 94 -36.69 44.31 -26.51
CA ALA A 94 -37.60 45.41 -26.27
C ALA A 94 -38.60 45.04 -25.16
#